data_AF-A0A8T7KH68-F1
#
_entry.id   AF-A0A8T7KH68-F1
#
_cell.length_a   1.000
_cell.length_b   1.000
_cell.length_c   1.000
_cell.angle_alpha   90.00
_cell.angle_beta   90.00
_cell.angle_gamma   90.00
#
_symmetry.space_group_name_H-M   'P 1'
#
loop_
_entity.id
_entity.type
_entity.pdbx_description
1 polymer ?
#
loop_
_entity_poly.entity_id
_entity_poly.type
_entity_poly.pdbx_seq_one_letter_code
_entity_poly.pdbx_strand_id
1 'polypeptide(L)' 'MNLNEIGGLLFGTAGVPVSAKSRSTEAGIERIVELGLSCMEVEFVQGVKMSPQAAASVGELAARKKVVLTAHGPYFI' A
#
# COMPACT_ATOMS: atom_id res chain seq x y z
N MET A 1 -13.93 -2.25 10.24
CA MET A 1 -13.72 -3.70 10.38
C MET A 1 -12.96 -3.88 11.66
N ASN A 2 -13.44 -4.78 12.52
CA ASN A 2 -12.68 -5.17 13.70
C ASN A 2 -11.41 -5.87 13.19
N LEU A 3 -10.22 -5.46 13.62
CA LEU A 3 -8.94 -6.09 13.21
C LEU A 3 -8.91 -7.59 13.56
N ASN A 4 -9.83 -8.05 14.42
CA ASN A 4 -10.03 -9.44 14.80
C ASN A 4 -10.72 -10.32 13.73
N GLU A 5 -11.11 -9.78 12.56
CA GLU A 5 -11.63 -10.59 11.43
C GLU A 5 -10.59 -10.86 10.32
N ILE A 6 -9.32 -10.53 10.51
CA ILE A 6 -8.23 -10.87 9.58
C ILE A 6 -7.83 -12.35 9.73
N GLY A 7 -8.81 -13.24 9.79
CA GLY A 7 -8.61 -14.70 9.78
C GLY A 7 -8.46 -15.29 8.37
N GLY A 8 -8.33 -14.44 7.34
CA GLY A 8 -8.27 -14.83 5.93
C GLY A 8 -6.97 -14.44 5.23
N LEU A 9 -6.64 -15.15 4.15
CA LEU A 9 -5.52 -14.80 3.27
C LEU A 9 -5.77 -13.45 2.58
N LEU A 10 -4.77 -12.57 2.60
CA LEU A 10 -4.80 -11.31 1.88
C LEU A 10 -4.03 -11.44 0.57
N PHE A 11 -4.64 -11.00 -0.52
CA PHE A 11 -4.01 -10.97 -1.84
C PHE A 11 -3.78 -9.52 -2.26
N GLY A 12 -2.61 -9.27 -2.85
CA GLY A 12 -2.12 -7.94 -3.14
C GLY A 12 -0.90 -7.94 -4.05
N THR A 13 -0.46 -6.76 -4.43
CA THR A 13 0.72 -6.59 -5.28
C THR A 13 1.96 -6.21 -4.48
N ALA A 14 3.12 -6.62 -4.98
CA ALA A 14 4.38 -5.97 -4.65
C ALA A 14 4.45 -4.65 -5.43
N GLY A 15 4.44 -3.54 -4.71
CA GLY A 15 4.45 -2.20 -5.30
C GLY A 15 3.14 -1.75 -5.90
N VAL A 16 3.18 -0.56 -6.48
CA VAL A 16 2.04 0.08 -7.15
C VAL A 16 1.70 -0.69 -8.43
N PRO A 17 0.46 -1.20 -8.60
CA PRO A 17 0.04 -1.90 -9.81
C PRO A 17 0.34 -1.09 -11.08
N VAL A 18 0.82 -1.73 -12.14
CA VAL A 18 1.11 -1.08 -13.44
C VAL A 18 -0.15 -0.41 -14.05
N SER A 19 -1.34 -0.90 -13.69
CA SER A 19 -2.62 -0.35 -14.14
C SER A 19 -3.12 0.83 -13.30
N ALA A 20 -2.37 1.27 -12.28
CA ALA A 20 -2.73 2.46 -11.50
C ALA A 20 -2.58 3.73 -12.33
N LYS A 21 -3.35 4.77 -11.96
CA LYS A 21 -3.35 6.07 -12.67
C LYS A 21 -2.01 6.81 -12.58
N SER A 22 -1.20 6.51 -11.57
CA SER A 22 0.15 7.03 -11.39
C SER A 22 0.99 6.04 -10.59
N ARG A 23 2.28 6.32 -10.42
CA ARG A 23 3.21 5.51 -9.62
C ARG A 23 3.23 5.91 -8.14
N SER A 24 2.28 6.72 -7.67
CA SER A 24 2.20 7.10 -6.24
C SER A 24 1.58 5.98 -5.41
N THR A 25 1.92 5.92 -4.13
CA THR A 25 1.37 4.93 -3.19
C THR A 25 -0.14 5.08 -3.06
N GLU A 26 -0.67 6.30 -3.05
CA GLU A 26 -2.10 6.58 -2.99
C GLU A 26 -2.84 6.06 -4.21
N ALA A 27 -2.30 6.28 -5.42
CA ALA A 27 -2.87 5.74 -6.64
C ALA A 27 -2.83 4.20 -6.65
N GLY A 28 -1.80 3.60 -6.06
CA GLY A 28 -1.73 2.17 -5.81
C GLY A 28 -2.84 1.66 -4.91
N ILE A 29 -3.07 2.30 -3.77
CA ILE A 29 -4.15 1.95 -2.83
C ILE A 29 -5.51 2.01 -3.52
N GLU A 30 -5.80 3.09 -4.26
CA GLU A 30 -7.05 3.21 -5.00
C GLU A 30 -7.19 2.09 -6.04
N ARG A 31 -6.10 1.77 -6.75
CA ARG A 31 -6.12 0.71 -7.75
C ARG A 31 -6.33 -0.68 -7.16
N ILE A 32 -5.77 -0.96 -5.98
CA ILE A 32 -5.98 -2.21 -5.24
C ILE A 32 -7.46 -2.43 -4.93
N VAL A 33 -8.14 -1.38 -4.49
CA VAL A 33 -9.59 -1.42 -4.23
C VAL A 33 -10.38 -1.68 -5.51
N GLU A 34 -10.06 -0.96 -6.59
CA GLU A 34 -10.71 -1.16 -7.91
C GLU A 34 -10.52 -2.58 -8.46
N LEU A 35 -9.40 -3.23 -8.14
CA LEU A 35 -9.08 -4.60 -8.54
C LEU A 35 -9.71 -5.67 -7.62
N GLY A 36 -10.35 -5.28 -6.52
CA GLY A 36 -10.91 -6.20 -5.53
C GLY A 36 -9.85 -6.94 -4.70
N LEU A 37 -8.63 -6.39 -4.62
CA LEU A 37 -7.53 -6.90 -3.80
C LEU A 37 -7.58 -6.30 -2.38
N SER A 38 -6.76 -6.81 -1.47
CA SER A 38 -6.85 -6.50 -0.04
C SER A 38 -5.57 -5.94 0.58
N CYS A 39 -4.42 -6.08 -0.09
CA CYS A 39 -3.16 -5.54 0.42
C CYS A 39 -2.24 -5.01 -0.69
N MET A 40 -1.21 -4.27 -0.29
CA MET A 40 -0.13 -3.79 -1.15
C MET A 40 1.17 -3.67 -0.35
N GLU A 41 2.28 -4.12 -0.91
CA GLU A 41 3.60 -3.82 -0.36
C GLU A 41 4.14 -2.50 -0.92
N VAL A 42 4.61 -1.62 -0.03
CA VAL A 42 5.31 -0.38 -0.41
C VAL A 42 6.79 -0.70 -0.66
N GLU A 43 7.24 -0.46 -1.88
CA GLU A 43 8.60 -0.81 -2.32
C GLU A 43 9.53 0.41 -2.22
N PHE A 44 10.40 0.44 -1.20
CA PHE A 44 11.37 1.54 -1.03
C PHE A 44 12.64 1.40 -1.89
N VAL A 45 12.80 0.31 -2.66
CA VAL A 45 13.87 0.01 -3.65
C VAL A 45 15.17 0.83 -3.54
N GLN A 46 15.13 2.12 -3.92
CA GLN A 46 16.24 3.09 -3.86
C GLN A 46 15.99 4.19 -2.80
N GLY A 47 16.13 3.84 -1.53
CA GLY A 47 15.95 4.72 -0.38
C GLY A 47 14.49 5.01 0.00
N VAL A 48 14.28 5.37 1.27
CA VAL A 48 12.96 5.75 1.78
C VAL A 48 12.66 7.21 1.42
N LYS A 49 12.13 7.45 0.22
CA LYS A 49 11.78 8.79 -0.29
C LYS A 49 10.34 9.20 0.09
N MET A 50 9.97 9.00 1.34
CA MET A 50 8.65 9.33 1.88
C MET A 50 8.82 10.12 3.18
N SER A 51 8.25 11.31 3.24
CA SER A 51 8.25 12.11 4.47
C SER A 51 7.32 11.49 5.52
N PRO A 52 7.52 11.77 6.82
CA PRO A 52 6.60 11.32 7.87
C PRO A 52 5.15 11.76 7.63
N GLN A 53 4.94 12.97 7.10
CA GLN A 53 3.61 13.50 6.77
C GLN A 53 2.97 12.73 5.62
N ALA A 54 3.74 12.40 4.57
CA ALA A 54 3.26 11.58 3.48
C ALA A 54 2.93 10.15 3.96
N ALA A 55 3.77 9.56 4.81
CA ALA A 55 3.52 8.24 5.40
C ALA A 55 2.22 8.21 6.22
N ALA A 56 1.95 9.25 7.02
CA ALA A 56 0.71 9.38 7.76
C ALA A 56 -0.51 9.47 6.82
N SER A 57 -0.46 10.32 5.80
CA SER A 57 -1.52 10.47 4.80
C SER A 57 -1.83 9.16 4.07
N VAL A 58 -0.79 8.43 3.65
CA VAL A 58 -0.88 7.11 3.01
C VAL A 58 -1.54 6.10 3.96
N GLY A 59 -1.11 6.04 5.21
CA GLY A 59 -1.67 5.15 6.23
C GLY A 59 -3.15 5.43 6.51
N GLU A 60 -3.54 6.70 6.61
CA GLU A 60 -4.93 7.10 6.77
C GLU A 60 -5.79 6.70 5.56
N LEU A 61 -5.27 6.88 4.34
CA LEU A 61 -5.96 6.48 3.12
C LEU A 61 -6.17 4.96 3.08
N ALA A 62 -5.13 4.19 3.35
CA ALA A 62 -5.20 2.73 3.43
C ALA A 62 -6.22 2.26 4.47
N ALA A 63 -6.23 2.87 5.66
CA ALA A 63 -7.20 2.58 6.71
C ALA A 63 -8.65 2.87 6.27
N ARG A 64 -8.90 4.04 5.65
CA ARG A 64 -10.23 4.40 5.11
C ARG A 64 -10.70 3.41 4.04
N LYS A 65 -9.78 2.97 3.19
CA LYS A 65 -10.05 2.05 2.08
C LYS A 65 -10.00 0.57 2.47
N LYS A 66 -9.63 0.26 3.71
CA LYS A 66 -9.47 -1.10 4.26
C LYS A 66 -8.44 -1.94 3.47
N VAL A 67 -7.35 -1.30 3.04
CA VAL A 67 -6.22 -1.96 2.40
C VAL A 67 -5.11 -2.13 3.42
N VAL A 68 -4.60 -3.35 3.58
CA VAL A 68 -3.43 -3.59 4.43
C VAL A 68 -2.17 -3.21 3.67
N LEU A 69 -1.30 -2.41 4.29
CA LEU A 69 0.01 -2.08 3.74
C LEU A 69 1.09 -2.88 4.47
N THR A 70 1.99 -3.47 3.69
CA THR A 70 3.31 -3.92 4.15
C THR A 70 4.37 -3.04 3.51
N ALA A 71 5.63 -3.17 3.94
CA ALA A 71 6.74 -2.49 3.29
C ALA A 71 8.00 -3.33 3.43
N HIS A 72 8.88 -3.24 2.43
CA HIS A 72 10.24 -3.76 2.53
C HIS A 72 11.26 -2.62 2.59
N GLY A 73 12.43 -2.88 3.18
CA GLY A 73 13.53 -1.91 3.20
C GLY A 73 14.13 -1.66 1.81
N PRO A 74 14.80 -0.51 1.60
CA PRO A 74 15.50 -0.24 0.36
C PRO A 74 16.66 -1.22 0.17
N TYR A 75 16.87 -1.68 -1.07
CA TYR A 75 18.02 -2.50 -1.45
C TYR A 75 19.25 -1.65 -1.78
N PHE A 76 19.04 -0.38 -2.11
CA PHE A 76 20.06 0.60 -2.44
C PHE A 76 19.74 1.91 -1.72
N ILE A 77 20.75 2.56 -1.11
CA ILE A 77 20.61 3.80 -0.34
C ILE A 77 21.42 4.92 -1.01
#